data_AF-A0AAW4YDA8-F1
#
_entry.id   AF-A0AAW4YDA8-F1
#
_cell.length_a   1.000
_cell.length_b   1.000
_cell.length_c   1.000
_cell.angle_alpha   90.00
_cell.angle_beta   90.00
_cell.angle_gamma   90.00
#
_symmetry.space_group_name_H-M   'P 1'
#
loop_
_entity.id
_entity.type
_entity.pdbx_description
1 polymer ?
#
loop_
_entity_poly.entity_id
_entity_poly.type
_entity_poly.pdbx_seq_one_letter_code
_entity_poly.pdbx_strand_id
1 'polypeptide(L)'
;MNRKTPKTTDGLMRHIRDNKGIQINGSTEKNQLRNIGYFHGFKGYNFFLNKEEELNFEKFSELHALYSFDTEIKNLFYKHVMFCETAIKNRLLEIVCVNSGFDLDSLFQKSLTYYKSYSPGSSK
;
A
#
# COMPACT_ATOMS: atom_id res chain seq x y z
N MET A 1 31.91 2.51 -3.69
CA MET A 1 30.45 2.45 -3.42
C MET A 1 29.92 1.08 -3.86
N ASN A 2 29.56 0.19 -2.94
CA ASN A 2 28.91 -1.07 -3.29
C ASN A 2 27.49 -0.78 -3.79
N ARG A 3 27.25 -0.94 -5.10
CA ARG A 3 25.91 -0.84 -5.67
C ARG A 3 25.06 -1.98 -5.10
N LYS A 4 24.02 -1.65 -4.32
CA LYS A 4 23.01 -2.62 -3.88
C LYS A 4 22.30 -3.17 -5.11
N THR A 5 22.64 -4.40 -5.49
CA THR A 5 21.93 -5.11 -6.55
C THR A 5 20.61 -5.66 -6.01
N PRO A 6 19.53 -5.65 -6.81
CA PRO A 6 18.27 -6.27 -6.42
C PRO A 6 18.50 -7.77 -6.20
N LYS A 7 17.93 -8.30 -5.10
CA LYS A 7 17.96 -9.74 -4.83
C LYS A 7 17.07 -10.46 -5.85
N THR A 8 17.45 -11.68 -6.24
CA THR A 8 16.56 -12.62 -6.96
C THR A 8 15.61 -13.29 -5.98
N THR A 9 14.49 -13.89 -6.41
CA THR A 9 13.58 -14.61 -5.49
C THR A 9 14.32 -15.62 -4.61
N ASP A 10 15.28 -16.36 -5.17
CA ASP A 10 16.13 -17.28 -4.39
C ASP A 10 17.06 -16.54 -3.41
N GLY A 11 17.58 -15.38 -3.81
CA GLY A 11 18.33 -14.48 -2.93
C GLY A 11 17.49 -13.93 -1.77
N LEU A 12 16.19 -13.75 -1.96
CA LEU A 12 15.25 -13.36 -0.92
C LEU A 12 14.87 -14.52 -0.02
N MET A 13 14.62 -15.72 -0.56
CA MET A 13 14.42 -16.92 0.27
C MET A 13 15.62 -17.17 1.18
N ARG A 14 16.85 -17.03 0.67
CA ARG A 14 18.07 -17.08 1.51
C ARG A 14 18.08 -15.99 2.56
N HIS A 15 17.78 -14.75 2.20
CA HIS A 15 17.74 -13.66 3.17
C HIS A 15 16.73 -13.92 4.31
N ILE A 16 15.54 -14.44 3.99
CA ILE A 16 14.50 -14.81 4.95
C ILE A 16 15.00 -15.89 5.92
N ARG A 17 15.68 -16.93 5.43
CA ARG A 17 16.30 -17.94 6.30
C ARG A 17 17.42 -17.35 7.16
N ASP A 18 18.38 -16.71 6.51
CA ASP A 18 19.66 -16.36 7.13
C ASP A 18 19.55 -15.16 8.09
N ASN A 19 18.61 -14.24 7.85
CA ASN A 19 18.48 -12.99 8.61
C ASN A 19 17.21 -12.92 9.45
N LYS A 20 16.17 -13.70 9.12
CA LYS A 20 14.90 -13.71 9.86
C LYS A 20 14.63 -15.05 10.54
N GLY A 21 15.42 -16.09 10.30
CA GLY A 21 15.24 -17.40 10.93
C GLY A 21 13.99 -18.16 10.45
N ILE A 22 13.28 -17.64 9.43
CA ILE A 22 12.05 -18.23 8.94
C ILE A 22 12.38 -19.35 7.96
N GLN A 23 11.85 -20.54 8.22
CA GLN A 23 11.98 -21.67 7.31
C GLN A 23 11.18 -21.43 6.03
N ILE A 24 11.89 -21.37 4.91
CA ILE A 24 11.29 -21.26 3.58
C ILE A 24 12.03 -22.16 2.58
N ASN A 25 11.30 -23.00 1.85
CA ASN A 25 11.82 -24.05 0.99
C ASN A 25 10.84 -24.45 -0.15
N GLY A 26 11.38 -25.14 -1.15
CA GLY A 26 10.59 -25.66 -2.25
C GLY A 26 10.10 -24.62 -3.27
N SER A 27 9.51 -25.11 -4.36
CA SER A 27 8.98 -24.31 -5.45
C SER A 27 7.65 -23.64 -5.10
N THR A 28 6.83 -24.29 -4.26
CA THR A 28 5.53 -23.76 -3.81
C THR A 28 5.69 -22.45 -3.05
N GLU A 29 6.51 -22.44 -1.99
CA GLU A 29 6.73 -21.23 -1.19
C GLU A 29 7.50 -20.16 -1.97
N LYS A 30 8.37 -20.56 -2.90
CA LYS A 30 9.00 -19.64 -3.86
C LYS A 30 7.96 -18.92 -4.73
N ASN A 31 6.96 -19.64 -5.23
CA ASN A 31 5.88 -19.06 -6.04
C ASN A 31 4.96 -18.18 -5.18
N GLN A 32 4.61 -18.62 -3.97
CA GLN A 32 3.86 -17.82 -3.01
C GLN A 32 4.58 -16.50 -2.67
N LEU A 33 5.87 -16.57 -2.36
CA LEU A 33 6.71 -15.39 -2.11
C LEU A 33 6.74 -14.44 -3.32
N ARG A 34 6.76 -14.98 -4.54
CA ARG A 34 6.66 -14.17 -5.75
C ARG A 34 5.29 -13.47 -5.85
N ASN A 35 4.21 -14.19 -5.55
CA ASN A 35 2.84 -13.71 -5.68
C ASN A 35 2.44 -12.67 -4.63
N ILE A 36 3.04 -12.71 -3.43
CA ILE A 36 2.87 -11.68 -2.39
C ILE A 36 3.48 -10.33 -2.81
N GLY A 37 4.40 -10.34 -3.79
CA GLY A 37 5.08 -9.14 -4.28
C GLY A 37 6.37 -8.83 -3.53
N TYR A 38 7.37 -8.39 -4.28
CA TYR A 38 8.73 -8.20 -3.79
C TYR A 38 8.81 -7.02 -2.81
N PHE A 39 9.39 -7.25 -1.63
CA PHE A 39 9.87 -6.24 -0.67
C PHE A 39 8.85 -5.47 0.20
N HIS A 40 7.59 -5.29 -0.19
CA HIS A 40 6.63 -4.50 0.61
C HIS A 40 5.54 -5.31 1.32
N GLY A 41 5.00 -6.37 0.70
CA GLY A 41 4.04 -7.25 1.37
C GLY A 41 4.66 -7.91 2.60
N PHE A 42 5.73 -8.68 2.40
CA PHE A 42 6.44 -9.40 3.47
C PHE A 42 6.87 -8.51 4.66
N LYS A 43 7.35 -7.28 4.41
CA LYS A 43 7.83 -6.40 5.50
C LYS A 43 6.71 -5.90 6.40
N GLY A 44 5.50 -5.72 5.85
CA GLY A 44 4.34 -5.26 6.60
C GLY A 44 3.83 -6.29 7.59
N TYR A 45 3.90 -7.58 7.26
CA TYR A 45 3.41 -8.66 8.12
C TYR A 45 4.37 -9.04 9.26
N ASN A 46 5.56 -8.45 9.35
CA ASN A 46 6.48 -8.75 10.45
C ASN A 46 6.10 -8.06 11.76
N PHE A 47 5.08 -7.22 11.80
CA PHE A 47 4.74 -6.44 12.98
C PHE A 47 3.23 -6.38 13.20
N PHE A 48 2.80 -6.37 14.46
CA PHE A 48 1.41 -6.10 14.81
C PHE A 48 1.24 -4.60 15.08
N LEU A 49 0.66 -3.87 14.12
CA LEU A 49 0.38 -2.41 14.18
C LEU A 49 1.63 -1.49 14.28
N ASN A 50 2.55 -1.77 15.21
CA ASN A 50 3.72 -0.97 15.55
C ASN A 50 5.01 -1.77 15.34
N LYS A 51 6.10 -1.10 14.97
CA LYS A 51 7.41 -1.75 14.73
C LYS A 51 8.02 -2.44 15.95
N GLU A 52 7.58 -2.06 17.15
CA GLU A 52 8.07 -2.60 18.41
C GLU A 52 7.45 -3.97 18.72
N GLU A 53 6.31 -4.30 18.09
CA GLU A 53 5.61 -5.57 18.27
C GLU A 53 5.90 -6.50 17.09
N GLU A 54 7.13 -7.04 17.06
CA GLU A 54 7.56 -7.96 16.01
C GLU A 54 6.86 -9.32 16.14
N LEU A 55 6.28 -9.79 15.02
CA LEU A 55 5.69 -11.11 14.88
C LEU A 55 6.79 -12.11 14.52
N ASN A 56 7.05 -13.04 15.43
CA ASN A 56 8.05 -14.08 15.24
C ASN A 56 7.42 -15.27 14.49
N PHE A 57 7.74 -15.41 13.22
CA PHE A 57 7.35 -16.58 12.43
C PHE A 57 8.48 -17.62 12.44
N GLU A 58 8.14 -18.88 12.60
CA GLU A 58 9.10 -19.99 12.44
C GLU A 58 9.09 -20.51 11.00
N LYS A 59 7.92 -20.51 10.36
CA LYS A 59 7.72 -21.06 9.01
C LYS A 59 7.08 -20.04 8.09
N PHE A 60 7.50 -20.04 6.83
CA PHE A 60 6.92 -19.17 5.82
C PHE A 60 5.42 -19.39 5.63
N SER A 61 4.92 -20.61 5.86
CA SER A 61 3.49 -20.92 5.84
C SER A 61 2.66 -20.08 6.82
N GLU A 62 3.21 -19.71 7.98
CA GLU A 62 2.51 -18.90 8.99
C GLU A 62 2.34 -17.46 8.50
N LEU A 63 3.42 -16.89 7.95
CA LEU A 63 3.37 -15.57 7.31
C LEU A 63 2.41 -15.57 6.11
N HIS A 64 2.46 -16.62 5.29
CA HIS A 64 1.56 -16.77 4.15
C HIS A 64 0.10 -16.88 4.61
N ALA A 65 -0.18 -17.58 5.71
CA ALA A 65 -1.53 -17.67 6.27
C ALA A 65 -2.06 -16.30 6.71
N LEU A 66 -1.22 -15.49 7.38
CA LEU A 66 -1.58 -14.12 7.75
C LEU A 66 -1.82 -13.22 6.52
N TYR A 67 -0.96 -13.33 5.51
CA TYR A 67 -1.15 -12.64 4.23
C TYR A 67 -2.47 -13.04 3.56
N SER A 68 -2.78 -14.33 3.51
CA SER A 68 -4.02 -14.84 2.93
C SER A 68 -5.23 -14.32 3.70
N PHE A 69 -5.20 -14.37 5.03
CA PHE A 69 -6.27 -13.84 5.88
C PHE A 69 -6.56 -12.35 5.59
N ASP A 70 -5.52 -11.51 5.57
CA ASP A 70 -5.66 -10.09 5.27
C ASP A 70 -6.16 -9.84 3.84
N THR A 71 -5.73 -10.66 2.88
CA THR A 71 -6.21 -10.60 1.50
C THR A 71 -7.71 -10.93 1.41
N GLU A 72 -8.17 -11.95 2.11
CA GLU A 72 -9.60 -12.31 2.16
C GLU A 72 -10.45 -11.22 2.82
N ILE A 73 -9.95 -10.59 3.89
CA ILE A 73 -10.60 -9.42 4.50
C ILE A 73 -10.69 -8.27 3.50
N LYS A 74 -9.58 -7.94 2.83
CA LYS A 74 -9.57 -6.88 1.80
C LYS A 74 -10.59 -7.18 0.72
N ASN A 75 -10.65 -8.41 0.22
CA ASN A 75 -11.61 -8.82 -0.82
C ASN A 75 -13.06 -8.64 -0.35
N LEU A 76 -13.37 -8.97 0.91
CA LEU A 76 -14.71 -8.80 1.49
C LEU A 76 -15.15 -7.33 1.50
N PHE A 77 -14.23 -6.42 1.87
CA PHE A 77 -14.53 -4.99 2.00
C PHE A 77 -14.33 -4.19 0.72
N TYR A 78 -13.52 -4.66 -0.23
CA TYR A 78 -13.10 -3.90 -1.41
C TYR A 78 -14.29 -3.31 -2.18
N LYS A 79 -15.30 -4.14 -2.46
CA LYS A 79 -16.50 -3.68 -3.18
C LYS A 79 -17.25 -2.55 -2.45
N HIS A 80 -17.30 -2.59 -1.12
CA HIS A 80 -18.00 -1.60 -0.31
C HIS A 80 -17.20 -0.30 -0.22
N VAL A 81 -15.89 -0.40 -0.02
CA VAL A 81 -14.99 0.77 -0.01
C VAL A 81 -15.01 1.47 -1.36
N MET A 82 -14.89 0.72 -2.46
CA MET A 82 -14.97 1.26 -3.82
C MET A 82 -16.32 1.94 -4.11
N PHE A 83 -17.42 1.36 -3.62
CA PHE A 83 -18.74 1.97 -3.71
C PHE A 83 -18.78 3.32 -2.97
N CYS A 84 -18.36 3.35 -1.71
CA CYS A 84 -18.34 4.57 -0.91
C CYS A 84 -17.44 5.64 -1.54
N GLU A 85 -16.24 5.27 -1.98
CA GLU A 85 -15.31 6.16 -2.66
C GLU A 85 -15.93 6.77 -3.92
N THR A 86 -16.58 5.94 -4.75
CA THR A 86 -17.25 6.39 -5.98
C THR A 86 -18.41 7.32 -5.67
N ALA A 87 -19.24 6.99 -4.68
CA ALA A 87 -20.38 7.81 -4.27
C ALA A 87 -19.93 9.18 -3.74
N ILE A 88 -18.91 9.20 -2.87
CA ILE A 88 -18.35 10.44 -2.32
C ILE A 88 -17.74 11.30 -3.43
N LYS A 89 -16.94 10.70 -4.32
CA LYS A 89 -16.32 11.42 -5.45
C LYS A 89 -17.37 12.04 -6.36
N ASN A 90 -18.41 11.29 -6.73
CA ASN A 90 -19.47 11.80 -7.60
C ASN A 90 -20.27 12.92 -6.93
N ARG A 91 -20.61 12.77 -5.64
CA ARG A 91 -21.32 13.82 -4.92
C ARG A 91 -20.47 15.09 -4.78
N LEU A 92 -19.18 14.93 -4.51
CA LEU A 92 -18.25 16.05 -4.45
C LEU A 92 -18.15 16.77 -5.81
N LEU A 93 -18.05 16.01 -6.90
CA LEU A 93 -18.03 16.57 -8.25
C LEU A 93 -19.31 17.35 -8.57
N GLU A 94 -20.49 16.84 -8.19
CA GLU A 94 -21.76 17.55 -8.37
C GLU A 94 -21.75 18.90 -7.66
N ILE A 95 -21.35 18.93 -6.39
CA ILE A 95 -21.27 20.16 -5.58
C ILE A 95 -20.28 21.15 -6.21
N VAL A 96 -19.11 20.66 -6.61
CA VAL A 96 -18.07 21.47 -7.25
C VAL A 96 -18.56 22.04 -8.57
N CYS A 97 -19.22 21.25 -9.41
CA CYS A 97 -19.79 21.70 -10.68
C CYS A 97 -20.87 22.76 -10.50
N VAL A 98 -21.74 22.63 -9.48
CA VAL A 98 -22.77 23.64 -9.18
C VAL A 98 -22.13 24.95 -8.68
N ASN A 99 -21.10 24.86 -7.84
CA ASN A 99 -20.46 26.05 -7.23
C ASN A 99 -19.52 26.78 -8.20
N SER A 100 -18.68 26.03 -8.91
CA SER A 100 -17.64 26.57 -9.76
C SER A 100 -18.04 26.66 -11.23
N GLY A 101 -18.80 25.70 -11.75
CA GLY A 101 -18.92 25.46 -13.18
C GLY A 101 -18.05 24.28 -13.61
N PHE A 102 -17.80 24.17 -14.92
CA PHE A 102 -17.04 23.06 -15.52
C PHE A 102 -15.64 23.45 -16.00
N ASP A 103 -15.33 24.75 -16.05
CA ASP A 103 -14.01 25.24 -16.44
C ASP A 103 -13.04 25.25 -15.25
N LEU A 104 -11.75 25.06 -15.54
CA LEU A 104 -10.72 25.00 -14.51
C LEU A 104 -10.46 26.37 -13.86
N ASP A 105 -10.60 27.46 -14.61
CA ASP A 105 -10.34 28.80 -14.09
C ASP A 105 -11.33 29.16 -12.97
N SER A 106 -12.63 28.92 -13.19
CA SER A 106 -13.67 29.10 -12.18
C SER A 106 -13.52 28.16 -10.98
N LEU A 107 -13.02 26.94 -11.21
CA LEU A 107 -12.71 25.98 -10.15
C LEU A 107 -11.64 26.52 -9.18
N PHE A 108 -10.51 26.97 -9.72
CA PHE A 108 -9.45 27.57 -8.90
C PHE A 108 -9.90 28.88 -8.26
N GLN A 109 -10.69 29.69 -8.96
CA GLN A 109 -11.16 30.96 -8.40
C GLN A 109 -12.17 30.79 -7.25
N LYS A 110 -13.00 29.74 -7.27
CA LYS A 110 -14.15 29.63 -6.33
C LYS A 110 -14.04 28.48 -5.32
N SER A 111 -13.50 27.32 -5.71
CA SER A 111 -13.51 26.11 -4.86
C SER A 111 -12.12 25.72 -4.37
N LEU A 112 -11.11 25.71 -5.25
CA LEU A 112 -9.73 25.35 -4.88
C LEU A 112 -8.92 26.59 -4.49
N THR A 113 -9.43 27.39 -3.55
CA THR A 113 -8.92 28.73 -3.24
C THR A 113 -7.78 28.76 -2.24
N TYR A 114 -7.33 27.61 -1.72
CA TYR A 114 -6.27 27.56 -0.70
C TYR A 114 -4.97 28.24 -1.16
N TYR A 115 -4.66 28.21 -2.47
CA TYR A 115 -3.48 28.92 -3.01
C TYR A 115 -3.54 30.44 -2.79
N LYS A 116 -4.74 31.03 -2.65
CA LYS A 116 -4.92 32.47 -2.40
C LYS A 116 -4.45 32.88 -1.00
N SER A 117 -4.23 31.91 -0.10
CA SER A 117 -3.65 32.17 1.22
C SER A 117 -2.13 32.45 1.19
N TYR A 118 -1.48 32.22 0.04
CA TYR A 118 -0.04 32.45 -0.14
C TYR A 118 0.23 33.68 -1.00
N SER A 119 1.33 34.37 -0.69
CA SER A 119 1.81 35.49 -1.51
C SER A 119 2.42 34.97 -2.83
N PRO A 120 2.24 35.69 -3.96
CA PRO A 120 2.89 35.34 -5.22
C PRO A 120 4.42 35.24 -5.05
N GLY A 121 5.03 34.15 -5.52
CA GLY A 121 6.47 33.88 -5.36
C GLY A 121 6.87 33.29 -4.01
N SER A 122 5.89 32.95 -3.16
CA SER A 122 6.07 32.12 -1.97
C SER A 122 6.79 30.81 -2.32
N SER A 123 7.75 30.39 -1.49
CA SER A 123 8.37 29.07 -1.56
C SER A 123 7.50 27.96 -0.93
N LYS A 124 6.32 28.32 -0.43
CA LYS A 124 5.26 27.43 0.04
C LYS A 124 4.12 27.40 -0.97
#